data_AF-A0A4Q7G312-F1
#
_entry.id   AF-A0A4Q7G312-F1
#
_cell.length_a   1.000
_cell.length_b   1.000
_cell.length_c   1.000
_cell.angle_alpha   90.00
_cell.angle_beta   90.00
_cell.angle_gamma   90.00
#
_symmetry.space_group_name_H-M   'P 1'
#
loop_
_entity.id
_entity.type
_entity.pdbx_description
1 polymer ?
#
loop_
_entity_poly.entity_id
_entity_poly.type
_entity_poly.pdbx_seq_one_letter_code
_entity_poly.pdbx_strand_id
1 'polypeptide(L)'
;MHPAAKLQFERIVDEYGRWRAIPESERPPAPAWWWGPAFELRESVVELPTDWSVRLRLAKGATYAAGAAILLKSLAGQTYLPWPYDFSRKVKSTDSDVRELHVQPSDDSAFPP
;
A
#
# COMPACT_ATOMS: atom_id res chain seq x y z
N MET A 1 17.16 1.89 4.24
CA MET A 1 15.71 1.78 4.53
C MET A 1 15.28 3.02 5.30
N HIS A 2 14.41 3.85 4.72
CA HIS A 2 13.97 5.09 5.35
C HIS A 2 12.98 4.78 6.50
N PRO A 3 13.02 5.47 7.66
CA PRO A 3 12.08 5.23 8.77
C PRO A 3 10.60 5.35 8.38
N ALA A 4 10.28 6.27 7.45
CA ALA A 4 8.92 6.40 6.93
C ALA A 4 8.42 5.13 6.21
N ALA A 5 9.31 4.39 5.52
CA ALA A 5 8.94 3.17 4.81
C ALA A 5 8.53 2.05 5.78
N LYS A 6 9.16 1.98 6.97
CA LYS A 6 8.73 1.08 8.04
C LYS A 6 7.30 1.39 8.45
N LEU A 7 7.05 2.63 8.87
CA LEU A 7 5.75 3.10 9.35
C LEU A 7 4.64 2.89 8.32
N GLN A 8 4.91 3.20 7.06
CA GLN A 8 3.97 2.97 5.96
C GLN A 8 3.70 1.48 5.77
N PHE A 9 4.71 0.61 5.88
CA PHE A 9 4.53 -0.82 5.77
C PHE A 9 3.64 -1.40 6.88
N GLU A 10 3.79 -0.95 8.12
CA GLU A 10 2.94 -1.38 9.25
C GLU A 10 1.48 -1.07 8.98
N ARG A 11 1.21 0.15 8.47
CA ARG A 11 -0.12 0.57 8.05
C ARG A 11 -0.68 -0.33 6.94
N ILE A 12 0.15 -0.69 5.96
CA ILE A 12 -0.25 -1.62 4.90
C ILE A 12 -0.59 -3.00 5.47
N VAL A 13 0.14 -3.51 6.46
CA VAL A 13 -0.16 -4.83 7.07
C VAL A 13 -1.54 -4.86 7.70
N ASP A 14 -1.92 -3.80 8.41
CA ASP A 14 -3.26 -3.67 8.98
C ASP A 14 -4.33 -3.62 7.88
N GLU A 15 -4.09 -2.84 6.83
CA GLU A 15 -5.01 -2.70 5.70
C GLU A 15 -5.15 -4.00 4.90
N TYR A 16 -4.04 -4.70 4.67
CA TYR A 16 -3.97 -6.00 4.01
C TYR A 16 -4.79 -7.04 4.76
N GLY A 17 -4.72 -7.05 6.10
CA GLY A 17 -5.56 -7.93 6.92
C GLY A 17 -7.05 -7.71 6.68
N ARG A 18 -7.49 -6.44 6.64
CA ARG A 18 -8.89 -6.07 6.35
C ARG A 18 -9.28 -6.41 4.92
N TRP A 19 -8.41 -6.16 3.94
CA TRP A 19 -8.62 -6.49 2.54
C TRP A 19 -8.74 -8.01 2.32
N ARG A 20 -7.91 -8.81 2.99
CA ARG A 20 -7.98 -10.29 2.95
C ARG A 20 -9.22 -10.86 3.63
N ALA A 21 -9.81 -10.15 4.59
CA ALA A 21 -11.06 -10.56 5.22
C ALA A 21 -12.28 -10.43 4.29
N ILE A 22 -12.20 -9.59 3.23
CA ILE A 22 -13.26 -9.49 2.22
C ILE A 22 -13.29 -10.78 1.39
N PRO A 23 -14.47 -11.39 1.14
CA PRO A 23 -14.62 -12.55 0.27
C PRO A 23 -14.04 -12.29 -1.12
N GLU A 24 -13.44 -13.29 -1.75
CA GLU A 24 -12.72 -13.11 -3.02
C GLU A 24 -13.60 -12.56 -4.16
N SER A 25 -14.86 -12.97 -4.21
CA SER A 25 -15.86 -12.47 -5.17
C SER A 25 -16.18 -10.99 -5.01
N GLU A 26 -15.96 -10.41 -3.84
CA GLU A 26 -16.29 -9.02 -3.50
C GLU A 26 -15.06 -8.15 -3.27
N ARG A 27 -13.89 -8.80 -3.17
CA ARG A 27 -12.61 -8.16 -2.85
C ARG A 27 -12.22 -7.24 -3.99
N PRO A 28 -12.05 -5.93 -3.73
CA PRO A 28 -11.53 -5.03 -4.75
C PRO A 28 -10.09 -5.42 -5.11
N PRO A 29 -9.56 -4.95 -6.24
CA PRO A 29 -8.13 -5.02 -6.50
C PRO A 29 -7.33 -4.43 -5.34
N ALA A 30 -6.12 -4.93 -5.14
CA ALA A 30 -5.24 -4.42 -4.09
C ALA A 30 -4.88 -2.95 -4.38
N PRO A 31 -4.86 -2.07 -3.36
CA PRO A 31 -4.58 -0.65 -3.52
C PRO A 31 -3.22 -0.35 -4.15
N ALA A 32 -3.20 0.59 -5.10
CA ALA A 32 -1.98 1.07 -5.75
C ALA A 32 -0.95 1.66 -4.76
N TRP A 33 -1.42 2.28 -3.67
CA TRP A 33 -0.53 2.94 -2.70
C TRP A 33 0.36 1.95 -1.94
N TRP A 34 0.03 0.65 -1.91
CA TRP A 34 0.87 -0.38 -1.29
C TRP A 34 2.19 -0.59 -2.04
N TRP A 35 2.26 -0.17 -3.31
CA TRP A 35 3.36 -0.52 -4.22
C TRP A 35 4.68 0.13 -3.78
N GLY A 36 4.68 1.44 -3.53
CA GLY A 36 5.89 2.19 -3.20
C GLY A 36 6.65 1.56 -2.01
N PRO A 37 6.00 1.45 -0.83
CA PRO A 37 6.65 0.86 0.33
C PRO A 37 7.04 -0.61 0.15
N ALA A 38 6.22 -1.42 -0.55
CA ALA A 38 6.55 -2.82 -0.82
C ALA A 38 7.80 -2.95 -1.71
N PHE A 39 7.93 -2.11 -2.75
CA PHE A 39 9.12 -2.09 -3.60
C PHE A 39 10.36 -1.60 -2.86
N GLU A 40 10.25 -0.55 -2.03
CA GLU A 40 11.36 -0.05 -1.22
C GLU A 40 11.91 -1.10 -0.24
N LEU A 41 11.06 -2.01 0.23
CA LEU A 41 11.41 -2.99 1.25
C LEU A 41 11.70 -4.40 0.72
N ARG A 42 11.59 -4.62 -0.60
CA ARG A 42 11.73 -5.96 -1.21
C ARG A 42 13.08 -6.64 -0.97
N GLU A 43 14.14 -5.87 -0.75
CA GLU A 43 15.50 -6.38 -0.47
C GLU A 43 15.90 -6.20 1.01
N SER A 44 14.96 -5.79 1.87
CA SER A 44 15.27 -5.52 3.28
C SER A 44 15.46 -6.81 4.07
N VAL A 45 16.67 -7.02 4.57
CA VAL A 45 17.02 -8.14 5.48
C VAL A 45 16.66 -7.86 6.94
N VAL A 46 16.09 -6.70 7.24
CA VAL A 46 15.66 -6.34 8.60
C VAL A 46 14.50 -7.23 9.01
N GLU A 47 14.53 -7.75 10.25
CA GLU A 47 13.44 -8.55 10.79
C GLU A 47 12.16 -7.72 10.97
N LEU A 48 11.04 -8.35 10.63
CA LEU A 48 9.70 -7.83 10.84
C LEU A 48 9.30 -8.04 12.31
N PRO A 49 8.64 -7.07 12.96
CA PRO A 49 8.05 -7.27 14.28
C PRO A 49 7.12 -8.49 14.30
N THR A 50 7.19 -9.29 15.38
CA THR A 50 6.50 -10.59 15.47
C THR A 50 4.99 -10.47 15.24
N ASP A 51 4.35 -9.42 15.75
CA ASP A 51 2.91 -9.21 15.58
C ASP A 51 2.50 -9.08 14.10
N TRP A 52 3.35 -8.49 13.27
CA TRP A 52 3.08 -8.33 11.84
C TRP A 52 3.46 -9.57 11.05
N SER A 53 4.49 -10.30 11.47
CA SER A 53 4.76 -11.64 10.93
C SER A 53 3.53 -12.53 11.09
N VAL A 54 2.91 -12.54 12.28
CA VAL A 54 1.69 -13.31 12.55
C VAL A 54 0.53 -12.86 11.65
N ARG A 55 0.30 -11.55 11.52
CA ARG A 55 -0.76 -11.00 10.65
C ARG A 55 -0.58 -11.38 9.18
N LEU A 56 0.66 -11.42 8.70
CA LEU A 56 1.01 -11.85 7.35
C LEU A 56 1.14 -13.38 7.21
N ARG A 57 0.93 -14.15 8.29
CA ARG A 57 1.11 -15.61 8.35
C ARG A 57 2.53 -16.05 7.95
N LEU A 58 3.51 -15.25 8.34
CA LEU A 58 4.93 -15.52 8.18
C LEU A 58 5.50 -16.17 9.44
N ALA A 59 6.59 -16.92 9.28
CA ALA A 59 7.35 -17.46 10.41
C ALA A 59 7.93 -16.34 11.28
N LYS A 60 8.15 -16.63 12.57
CA LYS A 60 8.87 -15.72 13.47
C LYS A 60 10.28 -15.47 12.93
N GLY A 61 10.72 -14.20 12.97
CA GLY A 61 12.02 -13.79 12.40
C GLY A 61 11.98 -13.57 10.88
N ALA A 62 10.80 -13.61 10.25
CA ALA A 62 10.67 -13.21 8.85
C ALA A 62 11.08 -11.74 8.65
N THR A 63 11.60 -11.42 7.47
CA THR A 63 12.09 -10.08 7.15
C THR A 63 11.01 -9.18 6.53
N TYR A 64 11.29 -7.88 6.48
CA TYR A 64 10.48 -6.94 5.68
C TYR A 64 10.42 -7.35 4.20
N ALA A 65 11.48 -7.93 3.64
CA ALA A 65 11.46 -8.49 2.28
C ALA A 65 10.40 -9.61 2.13
N ALA A 66 10.31 -10.52 3.10
CA ALA A 66 9.31 -11.58 3.09
C ALA A 66 7.88 -11.02 3.16
N GLY A 67 7.66 -9.97 3.96
CA GLY A 67 6.38 -9.27 4.00
C GLY A 67 6.06 -8.53 2.71
N ALA A 68 7.03 -7.81 2.13
CA ALA A 68 6.88 -7.12 0.86
C ALA A 68 6.52 -8.08 -0.28
N ALA A 69 7.11 -9.28 -0.30
CA ALA A 69 6.78 -10.30 -1.28
C ALA A 69 5.30 -10.72 -1.25
N ILE A 70 4.67 -10.77 -0.07
CA ILE A 70 3.23 -11.07 0.05
C ILE A 70 2.39 -9.96 -0.59
N LEU A 71 2.73 -8.70 -0.33
CA LEU A 71 2.05 -7.55 -0.90
C LEU A 71 2.22 -7.52 -2.42
N LEU A 72 3.45 -7.68 -2.91
CA LEU A 72 3.74 -7.73 -4.35
C LEU A 72 3.00 -8.89 -5.04
N LYS A 73 2.88 -10.05 -4.38
CA LYS A 73 2.09 -11.18 -4.90
C LYS A 73 0.59 -10.88 -4.98
N SER A 74 0.05 -10.04 -4.10
CA SER A 74 -1.36 -9.62 -4.18
C SER A 74 -1.66 -8.75 -5.40
N LEU A 75 -0.61 -8.20 -6.03
CA LEU A 75 -0.67 -7.41 -7.26
C LEU A 75 -0.54 -8.27 -8.51
N ALA A 76 0.00 -9.48 -8.39
CA ALA A 76 0.24 -10.35 -9.53
C ALA A 76 -1.07 -10.65 -10.26
N GLY A 77 -1.11 -10.34 -11.57
CA GLY A 77 -2.29 -10.52 -12.41
C GLY A 77 -3.28 -9.36 -12.41
N GLN A 78 -3.05 -8.30 -11.63
CA GLN A 78 -3.85 -7.07 -11.77
C GLN A 78 -3.47 -6.34 -13.06
N THR A 79 -4.47 -6.12 -13.92
CA THR A 79 -4.33 -5.39 -15.20
C THR A 79 -4.89 -3.98 -15.13
N TYR A 80 -5.53 -3.61 -14.02
CA TYR A 80 -6.09 -2.29 -13.76
C TYR A 80 -5.56 -1.76 -12.43
N LEU A 81 -5.14 -0.50 -12.45
CA LEU A 81 -4.68 0.21 -11.26
C LEU A 81 -5.91 0.86 -10.59
N PRO A 82 -6.40 0.34 -9.45
CA PRO A 82 -7.49 1.01 -8.75
C PRO A 82 -7.05 2.40 -8.31
N TRP A 83 -7.96 3.36 -8.39
CA TRP A 83 -7.69 4.66 -7.79
C TRP A 83 -7.48 4.47 -6.28
N PRO A 84 -6.59 5.26 -5.64
CA PRO A 84 -6.26 5.10 -4.22
C PRO A 84 -7.49 5.01 -3.29
N TYR A 85 -8.62 5.60 -3.69
CA TYR A 85 -9.86 5.66 -2.91
C TYR A 85 -10.83 4.50 -3.11
N ASP A 86 -10.66 3.68 -4.14
CA ASP A 86 -11.60 2.59 -4.46
C ASP A 86 -11.69 1.56 -3.33
N PHE A 87 -10.57 1.37 -2.61
CA PHE A 87 -10.52 0.52 -1.43
C PHE A 87 -10.99 1.25 -0.16
N SER A 88 -10.56 2.49 0.06
CA SER A 88 -10.95 3.31 1.22
C SER A 88 -12.46 3.55 1.34
N ARG A 89 -13.23 3.43 0.25
CA ARG A 89 -14.70 3.45 0.29
C ARG A 89 -15.32 2.16 0.85
N LYS A 90 -14.63 1.03 0.73
CA LYS A 90 -15.11 -0.28 1.21
C LYS A 90 -14.69 -0.59 2.65
N VAL A 91 -13.65 0.09 3.13
CA VAL A 91 -13.10 -0.08 4.48
C VAL A 91 -12.88 1.31 5.05
N LYS A 92 -13.40 1.62 6.26
CA LYS A 92 -13.13 2.90 6.95
C LYS A 92 -11.62 3.11 7.08
N SER A 93 -11.04 3.78 6.10
CA SER A 93 -9.62 4.12 6.03
C SER A 93 -9.45 5.54 6.53
N THR A 94 -8.47 5.74 7.40
CA THR A 94 -8.15 7.02 8.02
C THR A 94 -7.44 8.00 7.08
N ASP A 95 -7.24 7.65 5.79
CA ASP A 95 -6.50 8.47 4.82
C ASP A 95 -7.35 9.51 4.06
N SER A 96 -8.63 9.66 4.38
CA SER A 96 -9.58 10.40 3.54
C SER A 96 -9.34 11.92 3.42
N ASP A 97 -8.30 12.48 4.05
CA ASP A 97 -8.05 13.93 4.11
C ASP A 97 -7.02 14.45 3.09
N VAL A 98 -6.77 13.72 1.99
CA VAL A 98 -6.09 14.32 0.84
C VAL A 98 -7.11 15.13 0.05
N ARG A 99 -7.13 16.43 0.35
CA ARG A 99 -7.91 17.49 -0.32
C ARG A 99 -8.02 17.22 -1.82
N GLU A 100 -9.22 17.43 -2.35
CA GLU A 100 -9.47 17.64 -3.77
C GLU A 100 -8.32 18.48 -4.34
N LEU A 101 -7.44 17.86 -5.14
CA LEU A 101 -6.47 18.60 -5.93
C LEU A 101 -7.30 19.38 -6.94
N HIS A 102 -7.70 20.59 -6.55
CA HIS A 102 -8.11 21.61 -7.50
C HIS A 102 -7.03 21.65 -8.57
N VAL A 103 -7.40 21.37 -9.81
CA VAL A 103 -6.57 21.59 -10.99
C VAL A 103 -5.95 22.97 -10.81
N GLN A 104 -4.63 23.01 -10.63
CA GLN A 104 -3.92 24.27 -10.71
C GLN A 104 -4.16 24.81 -12.11
N PRO A 105 -4.68 26.04 -12.26
CA PRO A 105 -4.80 26.64 -13.59
C PRO A 105 -3.40 26.67 -14.22
N SER A 106 -3.30 26.22 -15.47
CA SER A 106 -2.05 26.24 -16.24
C SER A 106 -1.43 27.62 -16.14
N ASP A 107 -0.22 27.68 -15.59
CA ASP A 107 0.62 28.88 -15.59
C ASP A 107 1.23 29.08 -16.99
N ASP A 108 0.35 29.27 -17.98
CA ASP A 108 0.70 29.46 -19.39
C ASP A 108 0.94 30.94 -19.71
N SER A 109 1.46 31.70 -18.73
CA SER A 109 1.79 33.12 -18.87
C SER A 109 3.29 33.41 -18.81
N ALA A 110 4.15 32.38 -18.76
CA ALA A 110 5.58 32.56 -18.57
C ALA A 110 6.40 32.86 -19.84
N PHE A 111 5.78 32.85 -21.03
CA PHE A 111 6.47 33.17 -22.28
C PHE A 111 5.81 34.37 -22.98
N PRO A 112 6.40 35.58 -22.90
CA PRO A 112 6.03 36.65 -23.79
C PRO A 112 6.47 36.32 -25.24
N PRO A 113 5.80 36.88 -26.26
CA PRO A 113 6.10 36.65 -27.68
C PRO A 113 7.48 37.16 -28.11
#